data_AF-A0A0D9YE34-F1
#
_entry.id   AF-A0A0D9YE34-F1
#
_cell.length_a   1.000
_cell.length_b   1.000
_cell.length_c   1.000
_cell.angle_alpha   90.00
_cell.angle_beta   90.00
_cell.angle_gamma   90.00
#
_symmetry.space_group_name_H-M   'P 1'
#
loop_
_entity.id
_entity.type
_entity.pdbx_description
1 polymer ?
#
loop_
_entity_poly.entity_id
_entity_poly.type
_entity_poly.pdbx_seq_one_letter_code
_entity_poly.pdbx_strand_id
1 'polypeptide(L)'
;MHSLAYVLNRHAAPIAAFEVHFKYMGLYDRWFLDFFRELYGSGGLLELKIRNTKCTECYALPTPTLTSLELCNWRIHVPGRVTGLSAMRSLVLRNVVATNADLRCMISLFRDMEHLEIMYIHKARNIVNRCSRPN
;
A
#
# COMPACT_ATOMS: atom_id res chain seq x y z
N MET A 1 13.02 -14.13 3.54
CA MET A 1 13.78 -12.88 3.69
C MET A 1 13.74 -12.50 5.17
N HIS A 2 14.86 -12.08 5.77
CA HIS A 2 14.95 -11.71 7.19
C HIS A 2 15.72 -10.38 7.38
N SER A 3 16.03 -9.70 6.27
CA SER A 3 16.98 -8.58 6.24
C SER A 3 16.30 -7.23 6.32
N LEU A 4 15.07 -7.07 5.79
CA LEU A 4 14.45 -5.74 5.71
C LEU A 4 13.89 -5.33 7.07
N ALA A 5 13.11 -6.19 7.73
CA ALA A 5 12.63 -5.90 9.09
C ALA A 5 13.80 -5.66 10.07
N TYR A 6 14.93 -6.37 9.89
CA TYR A 6 16.13 -6.15 10.69
C TYR A 6 16.75 -4.76 10.45
N VAL A 7 16.85 -4.32 9.20
CA VAL A 7 17.35 -2.97 8.85
C VAL A 7 16.42 -1.89 9.39
N LEU A 8 15.10 -2.06 9.23
CA LEU A 8 14.09 -1.10 9.66
C LEU A 8 14.01 -0.97 11.19
N ASN A 9 14.15 -2.08 11.92
CA ASN A 9 14.00 -2.10 13.38
C ASN A 9 15.30 -1.81 14.15
N ARG A 10 16.47 -1.91 13.52
CA ARG A 10 17.77 -1.64 14.18
C ARG A 10 18.17 -0.16 14.14
N HIS A 11 17.50 0.65 13.33
CA HIS A 11 17.75 2.07 13.29
C HIS A 11 17.18 2.76 14.54
N ALA A 12 18.01 3.54 15.23
CA ALA A 12 17.62 4.30 16.43
C ALA A 12 16.59 5.41 16.13
N ALA A 13 16.42 5.78 14.86
CA ALA A 13 15.43 6.72 14.37
C ALA A 13 14.63 6.07 13.24
N PRO A 14 13.33 6.34 13.08
CA PRO A 14 12.55 5.80 11.99
C PRO A 14 13.20 6.09 10.63
N ILE A 15 13.16 5.13 9.70
CA ILE A 15 13.51 5.38 8.31
C ILE A 15 12.46 6.34 7.75
N ALA A 16 12.92 7.55 7.43
CA ALA A 16 12.06 8.63 6.96
C ALA A 16 11.33 8.21 5.68
N ALA A 17 12.03 7.67 4.67
CA ALA A 17 11.40 7.27 3.42
C ALA A 17 11.99 6.01 2.81
N PHE A 18 11.13 5.15 2.26
CA PHE A 18 11.51 3.98 1.47
C PHE A 18 10.79 3.98 0.13
N GLU A 19 11.54 3.84 -0.96
CA GLU A 19 11.02 3.89 -2.31
C GLU A 19 11.29 2.58 -3.06
N VAL A 20 10.27 2.07 -3.73
CA VAL A 20 10.36 0.81 -4.47
C VAL A 20 9.81 0.96 -5.88
N HIS A 21 10.63 0.58 -6.85
CA HIS A 21 10.27 0.56 -8.27
C HIS A 21 10.19 -0.88 -8.77
N PHE A 22 9.06 -1.27 -9.35
CA PHE A 22 8.89 -2.63 -9.89
C PHE A 22 8.45 -2.63 -11.34
N LYS A 23 9.16 -3.44 -12.14
CA LYS A 23 8.84 -3.68 -13.54
C LYS A 23 7.89 -4.88 -13.77
N TYR A 24 7.84 -5.85 -12.84
CA TYR A 24 7.12 -7.12 -13.03
C TYR A 24 6.58 -7.71 -11.71
N MET A 25 5.60 -7.05 -11.06
CA MET A 25 5.08 -7.55 -9.78
C MET A 25 4.48 -8.97 -9.86
N GLY A 26 3.72 -9.30 -10.91
CA GLY A 26 3.10 -10.63 -11.08
C GLY A 26 4.03 -11.80 -11.39
N LEU A 27 5.34 -11.58 -11.51
CA LEU A 27 6.31 -12.68 -11.65
C LEU A 27 6.80 -13.19 -10.29
N TYR A 28 6.59 -12.43 -9.21
CA TYR A 28 7.18 -12.70 -7.90
C TYR A 28 6.19 -12.53 -6.73
N ASP A 29 4.98 -13.07 -6.86
CA ASP A 29 3.89 -12.96 -5.87
C ASP A 29 4.35 -13.27 -4.44
N ARG A 30 5.17 -14.31 -4.24
CA ARG A 30 5.68 -14.68 -2.90
C ARG A 30 6.64 -13.65 -2.33
N TRP A 31 7.55 -13.14 -3.15
CA TRP A 31 8.50 -12.11 -2.74
C TRP A 31 7.76 -10.83 -2.34
N PHE A 32 6.74 -10.47 -3.12
CA PHE A 32 5.91 -9.31 -2.85
C PHE A 32 5.16 -9.45 -1.51
N LEU A 33 4.51 -10.59 -1.29
CA LEU A 33 3.82 -10.86 -0.02
C LEU A 33 4.79 -10.86 1.17
N ASP A 34 5.97 -11.46 1.01
CA ASP A 34 7.01 -11.46 2.04
C ASP A 34 7.54 -10.03 2.33
N PHE A 35 7.71 -9.20 1.30
CA PHE A 35 8.13 -7.80 1.42
C PHE A 35 7.12 -6.99 2.23
N PHE A 36 5.82 -7.04 1.89
CA PHE A 36 4.80 -6.33 2.64
C PHE A 36 4.63 -6.88 4.05
N ARG A 37 4.76 -8.21 4.25
CA ARG A 37 4.74 -8.81 5.59
C ARG A 37 5.87 -8.27 6.46
N GLU A 38 7.08 -8.11 5.92
CA GLU A 38 8.20 -7.50 6.63
C GLU A 38 7.97 -6.01 6.90
N LEU A 39 7.43 -5.25 5.94
CA LEU A 39 7.05 -3.85 6.15
C LEU A 39 6.01 -3.69 7.26
N TYR A 40 4.94 -4.48 7.25
CA TYR A 40 3.89 -4.45 8.27
C TYR A 40 4.41 -4.83 9.66
N GLY A 41 5.41 -5.70 9.72
CA GLY A 41 6.08 -6.08 10.97
C GLY A 41 7.11 -5.05 11.46
N SER A 42 7.42 -4.03 10.67
CA SER A 42 8.38 -2.98 11.04
C SER A 42 7.67 -1.71 11.52
N GLY A 43 7.96 -1.27 12.73
CA GLY A 43 7.41 -0.01 13.28
C GLY A 43 8.21 1.23 12.89
N GLY A 44 9.33 1.04 12.19
CA GLY A 44 10.30 2.10 11.90
C GLY A 44 10.09 2.84 10.58
N LEU A 45 9.09 2.50 9.76
CA LEU A 45 8.89 3.15 8.46
C LEU A 45 7.82 4.23 8.54
N LEU A 46 8.16 5.46 8.15
CA LEU A 46 7.22 6.59 8.14
C LEU A 46 6.67 6.89 6.75
N GLU A 47 7.51 6.92 5.72
CA GLU A 47 7.10 7.23 4.36
C GLU A 47 7.38 6.07 3.40
N LEU A 48 6.38 5.71 2.60
CA LEU A 48 6.48 4.64 1.60
C LEU A 48 6.07 5.15 0.22
N LYS A 49 6.94 4.92 -0.76
CA LYS A 49 6.65 5.22 -2.18
C LYS A 49 6.77 3.96 -3.00
N ILE A 50 5.71 3.58 -3.72
CA ILE A 50 5.71 2.40 -4.58
C ILE A 50 5.31 2.78 -5.99
N ARG A 51 6.18 2.48 -6.94
CA ARG A 51 6.02 2.78 -8.35
C ARG A 51 6.01 1.50 -9.17
N ASN A 52 4.84 1.15 -9.67
CA ASN A 52 4.69 0.04 -10.60
C ASN A 52 4.81 0.51 -12.04
N THR A 53 5.24 -0.37 -12.92
CA THR A 53 5.19 -0.12 -14.37
C THR A 53 3.83 -0.40 -14.98
N LYS A 54 3.01 -1.27 -14.36
CA LYS A 54 1.68 -1.66 -14.86
C LYS A 54 0.68 -1.85 -13.73
N CYS A 55 -0.57 -1.48 -14.00
CA CYS A 55 -1.72 -1.62 -13.10
C CYS A 55 -2.50 -2.93 -13.39
N THR A 56 -1.82 -4.08 -13.35
CA THR A 56 -2.41 -5.38 -13.75
C THR A 56 -3.06 -6.15 -12.61
N GLU A 57 -2.56 -5.98 -11.38
CA GLU A 57 -2.91 -6.82 -10.24
C GLU A 57 -3.48 -6.02 -9.08
N CYS A 58 -4.36 -6.67 -8.32
CA CYS A 58 -5.08 -6.09 -7.20
C CYS A 58 -4.30 -6.37 -5.91
N TYR A 59 -3.89 -5.31 -5.21
CA TYR A 59 -3.11 -5.45 -3.98
C TYR A 59 -3.84 -4.83 -2.80
N ALA A 60 -3.65 -5.45 -1.63
CA ALA A 60 -4.08 -4.86 -0.38
C ALA A 60 -3.35 -3.52 -0.18
N LEU A 61 -4.09 -2.54 0.34
CA LEU A 61 -3.51 -1.27 0.74
C LEU A 61 -2.47 -1.51 1.86
N PRO A 62 -1.25 -0.94 1.80
CA PRO A 62 -0.33 -1.04 2.92
C PRO A 62 -0.84 -0.29 4.13
N THR A 63 -0.90 -0.97 5.28
CA THR A 63 -1.39 -0.43 6.55
C THR A 63 -0.37 -0.35 7.70
N PRO A 64 0.97 -0.19 7.49
CA PRO A 64 1.84 0.16 8.61
C PRO A 64 1.44 1.52 9.18
N THR A 65 1.99 1.89 10.34
CA THR A 65 1.93 3.24 10.92
C THR A 65 2.72 4.25 10.07
N LEU A 66 2.30 4.44 8.82
CA LEU A 66 2.87 5.38 7.87
C LEU A 66 2.28 6.77 8.11
N THR A 67 3.12 7.79 7.96
CA THR A 67 2.70 9.19 7.88
C THR A 67 2.51 9.64 6.42
N SER A 68 3.20 9.00 5.47
CA SER A 68 3.11 9.32 4.04
C SER A 68 3.09 8.07 3.15
N LEU A 69 2.20 8.06 2.16
CA LEU A 69 2.09 6.98 1.19
C LEU A 69 1.92 7.52 -0.24
N GLU A 70 2.80 7.09 -1.16
CA GLU A 70 2.66 7.33 -2.59
C GLU A 70 2.51 6.00 -3.34
N LEU A 71 1.40 5.84 -4.07
CA LEU A 71 1.14 4.68 -4.92
C LEU A 71 0.96 5.09 -6.38
N CYS A 72 1.82 4.59 -7.26
CA CYS A 72 1.74 4.80 -8.69
C CYS A 72 1.44 3.49 -9.44
N ASN A 73 0.47 3.51 -10.36
CA ASN A 73 0.03 2.36 -11.15
C ASN A 73 -0.49 1.20 -10.28
N TRP A 74 -1.43 1.51 -9.39
CA TRP A 74 -1.92 0.59 -8.35
C TRP A 74 -3.40 0.27 -8.49
N ARG A 75 -3.78 -0.99 -8.26
CA ARG A 75 -5.20 -1.36 -8.11
C ARG A 75 -5.49 -1.59 -6.64
N ILE A 76 -6.27 -0.67 -6.08
CA ILE A 76 -6.55 -0.58 -4.64
C ILE A 76 -7.64 -1.59 -4.30
N HIS A 77 -7.37 -2.40 -3.28
CA HIS A 77 -8.38 -3.13 -2.52
C HIS A 77 -8.21 -2.84 -1.04
N VAL A 78 -9.27 -2.33 -0.42
CA VAL A 78 -9.29 -2.09 1.02
C VAL A 78 -10.04 -3.26 1.67
N PRO A 79 -9.35 -4.13 2.44
CA PRO A 79 -10.04 -5.19 3.16
C PRO A 79 -10.99 -4.58 4.20
N GLY A 80 -12.12 -5.22 4.47
CA GLY A 80 -13.16 -4.67 5.37
C GLY A 80 -12.74 -4.42 6.82
N ARG A 81 -11.53 -4.85 7.22
CA ARG A 81 -10.88 -4.50 8.49
C ARG A 81 -9.46 -4.01 8.21
N VAL A 82 -9.30 -2.69 8.18
CA VAL A 82 -7.97 -2.04 8.13
C VAL A 82 -7.78 -1.25 9.41
N THR A 83 -6.62 -1.48 10.05
CA THR A 83 -6.13 -0.72 11.21
C THR A 83 -4.75 -0.18 10.87
N GLY A 84 -4.37 1.00 11.37
CA GLY A 84 -3.01 1.54 11.23
C GLY A 84 -2.85 2.78 10.34
N LEU A 85 -3.91 3.22 9.65
CA LEU A 85 -3.87 4.42 8.79
C LEU A 85 -4.22 5.72 9.51
N SER A 86 -4.49 5.67 10.82
CA SER A 86 -4.90 6.86 11.59
C SER A 86 -3.80 7.90 11.69
N ALA A 87 -2.52 7.49 11.64
CA ALA A 87 -1.36 8.38 11.68
C ALA A 87 -0.99 8.98 10.31
N MET A 88 -1.70 8.60 9.24
CA MET A 88 -1.38 9.03 7.89
C MET A 88 -1.78 10.48 7.66
N ARG A 89 -0.81 11.29 7.22
CA ARG A 89 -0.93 12.72 6.96
C ARG A 89 -0.84 13.06 5.47
N SER A 90 -0.19 12.22 4.68
CA SER A 90 -0.02 12.43 3.24
C SER A 90 -0.38 11.16 2.46
N LEU A 91 -1.24 11.32 1.44
CA LEU A 91 -1.58 10.27 0.50
C LEU A 91 -1.54 10.81 -0.93
N VAL A 92 -0.72 10.15 -1.77
CA VAL A 92 -0.62 10.45 -3.20
C VAL A 92 -0.95 9.20 -4.00
N LEU A 93 -1.98 9.28 -4.83
CA LEU A 93 -2.44 8.19 -5.69
C LEU A 93 -2.35 8.62 -7.15
N ARG A 94 -1.55 7.91 -7.95
CA ARG A 94 -1.35 8.22 -9.37
C ARG A 94 -1.64 7.01 -10.25
N ASN A 95 -2.52 7.17 -11.24
CA ASN A 95 -2.95 6.12 -12.14
C ASN A 95 -3.46 4.87 -11.40
N VAL A 96 -4.48 5.06 -10.55
CA VAL A 96 -5.00 4.01 -9.68
C VAL A 96 -6.34 3.47 -10.16
N VAL A 97 -6.59 2.19 -9.93
CA VAL A 97 -7.89 1.54 -10.17
C VAL A 97 -8.53 1.19 -8.84
N ALA A 98 -9.73 1.70 -8.55
CA ALA A 98 -10.41 1.45 -7.28
C ALA A 98 -11.94 1.39 -7.45
N THR A 99 -12.63 0.74 -6.51
CA THR A 99 -14.09 0.88 -6.40
C THR A 99 -14.45 2.10 -5.54
N ASN A 100 -15.69 2.60 -5.67
CA ASN A 100 -16.18 3.67 -4.79
C ASN A 100 -16.19 3.25 -3.31
N ALA A 101 -16.43 1.97 -3.03
CA ALA A 101 -16.43 1.44 -1.67
C ALA A 101 -15.01 1.46 -1.08
N ASP A 102 -14.01 1.03 -1.85
CA ASP A 102 -12.60 1.07 -1.43
C ASP A 102 -12.15 2.50 -1.13
N LEU A 103 -12.47 3.46 -2.01
CA LEU A 103 -12.10 4.86 -1.80
C LEU A 103 -12.77 5.46 -0.57
N ARG A 104 -14.07 5.23 -0.38
CA ARG A 104 -14.80 5.72 0.80
C ARG A 104 -14.23 5.11 2.09
N CYS A 105 -13.96 3.80 2.07
CA CYS A 105 -13.37 3.10 3.21
C CYS A 105 -11.99 3.68 3.53
N MET A 106 -11.11 3.80 2.53
CA MET A 106 -9.78 4.40 2.70
C MET A 106 -9.84 5.81 3.27
N ILE A 107 -10.65 6.70 2.68
CA ILE A 107 -10.79 8.08 3.15
C ILE A 107 -11.31 8.13 4.59
N SER A 108 -12.24 7.25 4.96
CA SER A 108 -12.78 7.18 6.32
C SER A 108 -11.78 6.74 7.39
N LEU A 109 -10.67 6.11 6.98
CA LEU A 109 -9.64 5.63 7.90
C LEU A 109 -8.64 6.74 8.29
N PHE A 110 -8.62 7.84 7.55
CA PHE A 110 -7.72 8.96 7.81
C PHE A 110 -8.36 9.93 8.80
N ARG A 111 -7.64 10.24 9.89
CA ARG A 111 -8.09 11.22 10.89
C ARG A 111 -7.36 12.56 10.76
N ASP A 112 -6.05 12.50 10.51
CA ASP A 112 -5.16 13.66 10.52
C ASP A 112 -4.58 13.96 9.11
N MET A 113 -5.38 13.77 8.06
CA MET A 113 -4.91 13.96 6.67
C MET A 113 -4.64 15.44 6.38
N GLU A 114 -3.40 15.76 6.05
CA GLU A 114 -2.94 17.11 5.69
C GLU A 114 -2.83 17.28 4.17
N HIS A 115 -2.48 16.21 3.44
CA HIS A 115 -2.26 16.25 1.99
C HIS A 115 -2.88 15.04 1.30
N LEU A 116 -3.82 15.28 0.38
CA LEU A 116 -4.43 14.25 -0.47
C LEU A 116 -4.32 14.65 -1.94
N GLU A 117 -3.59 13.87 -2.72
CA GLU A 117 -3.48 14.02 -4.17
C GLU A 117 -3.99 12.76 -4.87
N ILE A 118 -4.94 12.93 -5.78
CA ILE A 118 -5.47 11.83 -6.61
C ILE A 118 -5.39 12.24 -8.07
N MET A 119 -4.58 11.54 -8.85
CA MET A 119 -4.41 11.74 -10.28
C MET A 119 -4.76 10.47 -11.05
N TYR A 120 -5.54 10.61 -12.12
CA TYR A 120 -5.88 9.53 -13.05
C TYR A 120 -6.51 8.31 -12.34
N ILE A 121 -7.66 8.51 -11.69
CA ILE A 121 -8.40 7.41 -11.08
C ILE A 121 -9.35 6.72 -12.06
N HIS A 122 -9.23 5.41 -12.17
CA HIS A 122 -10.06 4.56 -13.01
C HIS A 122 -11.02 3.77 -12.13
N LYS A 123 -12.30 3.73 -12.54
CA LYS A 123 -13.28 2.90 -11.85
C LYS A 123 -12.98 1.43 -12.11
N ALA A 124 -12.82 0.65 -11.04
CA ALA A 124 -12.80 -0.80 -11.14
C ALA A 124 -14.15 -1.28 -11.72
N ARG A 125 -14.16 -1.76 -12.96
CA ARG A 125 -15.30 -2.52 -13.52
C ARG A 125 -15.38 -3.85 -12.76
N ASN A 126 -16.59 -4.39 -12.57
CA ASN A 126 -16.86 -5.67 -11.89
C ASN A 126 -15.88 -6.76 -12.36
N ILE A 127 -14.77 -6.89 -11.65
CA ILE A 127 -13.77 -7.92 -11.87
C ILE A 127 -14.01 -8.87 -10.72
N VAL A 128 -14.55 -10.03 -11.08
CA VAL A 128 -14.72 -11.16 -10.19
C VAL A 128 -13.38 -11.39 -9.51
N ASN A 129 -13.29 -11.06 -8.21
CA ASN A 129 -12.16 -11.42 -7.38
C ASN A 129 -12.10 -12.96 -7.40
N ARG A 130 -11.24 -13.52 -8.24
CA ARG A 130 -10.74 -14.89 -8.06
C ARG A 130 -9.72 -14.90 -6.92
N CYS A 131 -10.08 -14.32 -5.77
CA CYS A 131 -9.44 -14.69 -4.53
C CYS A 131 -10.09 -16.01 -4.12
N SER A 132 -9.57 -17.10 -4.64
CA SER A 132 -9.87 -18.45 -4.17
C SER A 132 -9.70 -18.48 -2.66
N ARG A 133 -10.77 -18.77 -1.93
CA ARG A 133 -10.71 -19.06 -0.49
C ARG A 133 -9.77 -20.26 -0.30
N PRO A 134 -8.84 -20.25 0.67
CA PRO A 134 -8.23 -21.48 1.13
C PRO A 134 -9.32 -22.31 1.82
N ASN A 135 -9.45 -23.58 1.40
CA ASN A 135 -10.22 -24.60 2.11
C ASN A 135 -9.60 -24.92 3.47
#